data_AF-A0A7W9LGD2-F1
#
_entry.id   AF-A0A7W9LGD2-F1
#
_cell.length_a   1.000
_cell.length_b   1.000
_cell.length_c   1.000
_cell.angle_alpha   90.00
_cell.angle_beta   90.00
_cell.angle_gamma   90.00
#
_symmetry.space_group_name_H-M   'P 1'
#
loop_
_entity.id
_entity.type
_entity.pdbx_description
1 polymer ?
#
loop_
_entity_poly.entity_id
_entity_poly.type
_entity_poly.pdbx_seq_one_letter_code
_entity_poly.pdbx_strand_id
1 'polypeptide(L)'
;MLARTLTDAVLVPEVGQLAPAARVGFQVHFVERAPDMMAIGGTLLADAEQDVMVVDVAVMDADWRREVRAEVIGRVLAALAEACGLPVPSPAWWVNFRVIEDGSWGSGGRVLSILDLLDTGVFTEERAKAVRAALSS
;
A
#
# COMPACT_ATOMS: atom_id res chain seq x y z
N MET A 1 -16.43 0.14 1.16
CA MET A 1 -15.84 0.74 2.38
C MET A 1 -14.35 0.40 2.48
N LEU A 2 -13.98 -0.89 2.43
CA LEU A 2 -12.59 -1.37 2.52
C LEU A 2 -11.62 -0.78 1.49
N ALA A 3 -11.96 -0.78 0.19
CA ALA A 3 -11.06 -0.26 -0.86
C ALA A 3 -10.60 1.19 -0.60
N ARG A 4 -11.52 2.03 -0.09
CA ARG A 4 -11.23 3.41 0.27
C ARG A 4 -10.33 3.49 1.50
N THR A 5 -10.59 2.70 2.53
CA THR A 5 -9.75 2.66 3.74
C THR A 5 -8.34 2.17 3.42
N LEU A 6 -8.19 1.13 2.58
CA LEU A 6 -6.90 0.64 2.09
C LEU A 6 -6.16 1.71 1.26
N THR A 7 -6.89 2.45 0.42
CA THR A 7 -6.31 3.59 -0.30
C THR A 7 -5.76 4.63 0.67
N ASP A 8 -6.55 5.03 1.66
CA ASP A 8 -6.16 6.06 2.64
C ASP A 8 -5.00 5.58 3.53
N ALA A 9 -4.88 4.27 3.78
CA ALA A 9 -3.80 3.67 4.56
C ALA A 9 -2.41 3.86 3.92
N VAL A 10 -2.33 3.90 2.59
CA VAL A 10 -1.09 4.15 1.84
C VAL A 10 -0.93 5.64 1.52
N LEU A 11 -2.02 6.30 1.11
CA LEU A 11 -2.04 7.71 0.71
C LEU A 11 -1.55 8.64 1.82
N VAL A 12 -2.02 8.44 3.06
CA VAL A 12 -1.68 9.35 4.16
C VAL A 12 -0.17 9.37 4.44
N PRO A 13 0.51 8.22 4.61
CA PRO A 13 1.97 8.20 4.74
C PRO A 13 2.72 8.67 3.48
N GLU A 14 2.19 8.42 2.28
CA GLU A 14 2.82 8.84 1.03
C GLU A 14 2.87 10.37 0.89
N VAL A 15 1.73 11.00 1.14
CA VAL A 15 1.47 12.41 0.86
C VAL A 15 1.67 13.30 2.10
N GLY A 16 1.67 12.69 3.29
CA GLY A 16 1.80 13.35 4.59
C GLY A 16 0.48 13.87 5.17
N GLN A 17 -0.64 13.68 4.46
CA GLN A 17 -1.96 14.12 4.91
C GLN A 17 -3.08 13.35 4.20
N LEU A 18 -4.30 13.41 4.75
CA LEU A 18 -5.49 12.91 4.06
C LEU A 18 -5.92 13.90 2.98
N ALA A 19 -5.54 13.64 1.73
CA ALA A 19 -5.91 14.44 0.56
C ALA A 19 -6.85 13.64 -0.37
N PRO A 20 -8.19 13.82 -0.30
CA PRO A 20 -9.13 13.09 -1.14
C PRO A 20 -8.84 13.16 -2.65
N ALA A 21 -8.28 14.28 -3.12
CA ALA A 21 -7.91 14.48 -4.51
C ALA A 21 -6.79 13.52 -4.98
N ALA A 22 -5.91 13.07 -4.08
CA ALA A 22 -4.82 12.16 -4.42
C ALA A 22 -5.28 10.72 -4.64
N ARG A 23 -6.48 10.33 -4.17
CA ARG A 23 -7.00 8.96 -4.28
C ARG A 23 -7.05 8.42 -5.71
N VAL A 24 -7.17 9.30 -6.71
CA VAL A 24 -7.20 8.92 -8.14
C VAL A 24 -5.91 8.24 -8.60
N GLY A 25 -4.79 8.44 -7.90
CA GLY A 25 -3.52 7.77 -8.18
C GLY A 25 -3.40 6.34 -7.64
N PHE A 26 -4.37 5.89 -6.84
CA PHE A 26 -4.31 4.60 -6.14
C PHE A 26 -5.29 3.59 -6.75
N GLN A 27 -4.87 2.33 -6.78
CA GLN A 27 -5.66 1.22 -7.28
C GLN A 27 -5.67 0.11 -6.23
N VAL A 28 -6.84 -0.52 -6.03
CA VAL A 28 -6.99 -1.67 -5.15
C VAL A 28 -7.64 -2.79 -5.94
N HIS A 29 -6.93 -3.91 -6.08
CA HIS A 29 -7.43 -5.10 -6.75
C HIS A 29 -7.80 -6.16 -5.72
N PHE A 30 -8.99 -6.72 -5.84
CA PHE A 30 -9.45 -7.84 -5.03
C PHE A 30 -9.42 -9.10 -5.88
N VAL A 31 -8.68 -10.11 -5.42
CA VAL A 31 -8.58 -11.41 -6.09
C VAL A 31 -8.83 -12.49 -5.06
N GLU A 32 -9.88 -13.27 -5.28
CA GLU A 32 -10.18 -14.46 -4.48
C GLU A 32 -9.50 -15.68 -5.11
N ARG A 33 -8.99 -16.57 -4.27
CA ARG A 33 -8.30 -17.79 -4.68
C ARG A 33 -8.94 -18.99 -3.99
N ALA A 34 -9.02 -20.11 -4.69
CA ALA A 34 -9.48 -21.34 -4.09
C ALA A 34 -8.47 -21.84 -3.02
N PRO A 35 -8.91 -22.54 -1.96
CA PRO A 35 -8.04 -22.99 -0.87
C PRO A 35 -6.91 -23.95 -1.28
N ASP A 36 -7.02 -24.60 -2.44
CA ASP A 36 -6.00 -25.47 -3.02
C ASP A 36 -4.94 -24.72 -3.86
N MET A 37 -5.06 -23.39 -3.98
CA MET A 37 -4.11 -22.54 -4.72
C MET A 37 -3.03 -21.90 -3.85
N MET A 38 -3.05 -22.14 -2.53
CA MET A 38 -2.07 -21.61 -1.60
C MET A 38 -1.71 -22.64 -0.54
N ALA A 39 -0.43 -22.65 -0.15
CA ALA A 39 0.08 -23.45 0.95
C ALA A 39 0.84 -22.58 1.95
N ILE A 40 0.75 -22.92 3.23
CA ILE A 40 1.53 -22.32 4.32
C ILE A 40 2.25 -23.45 5.06
N GLY A 41 3.55 -23.29 5.29
CA GLY A 41 4.33 -24.30 6.03
C GLY A 41 4.38 -25.68 5.37
N GLY A 42 4.09 -25.77 4.07
CA GLY A 42 4.02 -27.03 3.32
C GLY A 42 2.65 -27.69 3.27
N THR A 43 1.60 -27.07 3.84
CA THR A 43 0.23 -27.59 3.85
C THR A 43 -0.71 -26.68 3.06
N LEU A 44 -1.57 -27.25 2.21
CA LEU A 44 -2.58 -26.49 1.46
C LEU A 44 -3.63 -25.90 2.42
N LEU A 45 -4.20 -24.73 2.07
CA LEU A 45 -5.28 -24.14 2.89
C LEU A 45 -6.54 -25.01 2.88
N ALA A 46 -6.77 -25.77 1.81
CA ALA A 46 -7.81 -26.77 1.73
C ALA A 46 -7.76 -27.81 2.88
N ASP A 47 -6.57 -28.06 3.43
CA ASP A 47 -6.35 -29.02 4.52
C ASP A 47 -6.23 -28.35 5.90
N ALA A 48 -6.18 -27.02 5.98
CA ALA A 48 -5.85 -26.27 7.20
C ALA A 48 -6.98 -25.35 7.74
N GLU A 49 -8.10 -25.23 7.02
CA GLU A 49 -9.28 -24.40 7.38
C GLU A 49 -8.91 -23.02 7.96
N GLN A 50 -8.01 -22.30 7.30
CA GLN A 50 -7.52 -20.99 7.74
C GLN A 50 -7.85 -19.88 6.73
N ASP A 51 -8.44 -18.78 7.21
CA ASP A 51 -8.65 -17.57 6.42
C ASP A 51 -7.37 -16.76 6.28
N VAL A 52 -6.98 -16.49 5.04
CA VAL A 52 -5.70 -15.88 4.68
C VAL A 52 -5.92 -14.67 3.79
N MET A 53 -5.14 -13.63 4.03
CA MET A 53 -5.05 -12.46 3.14
C MET A 53 -3.58 -12.15 2.86
N VAL A 54 -3.25 -11.97 1.58
CA VAL A 54 -1.95 -11.46 1.16
C VAL A 54 -2.17 -10.14 0.46
N VAL A 55 -1.57 -9.08 1.00
CA VAL A 55 -1.60 -7.74 0.41
C VAL A 55 -0.24 -7.47 -0.21
N ASP A 56 -0.23 -7.09 -1.48
CA ASP A 56 0.96 -6.56 -2.13
C ASP A 56 0.76 -5.05 -2.38
N VAL A 57 1.60 -4.25 -1.73
CA VAL A 57 1.62 -2.80 -1.86
C VAL A 57 2.80 -2.44 -2.76
N ALA A 58 2.50 -1.94 -3.96
CA ALA A 58 3.48 -1.43 -4.91
C ALA A 58 3.36 0.10 -4.99
N VAL A 59 4.43 0.81 -4.66
CA VAL A 59 4.47 2.28 -4.64
C VAL A 59 5.62 2.80 -5.48
N MET A 60 5.43 3.96 -6.11
CA MET A 60 6.51 4.68 -6.80
C MET A 60 7.64 5.02 -5.83
N ASP A 61 8.86 5.16 -6.34
CA ASP A 61 10.00 5.56 -5.53
C ASP A 61 9.79 6.93 -4.87
N ALA A 62 10.11 7.02 -3.58
CA ALA A 62 9.89 8.19 -2.72
C ALA A 62 10.65 8.03 -1.38
N ASP A 63 10.43 8.92 -0.41
CA ASP A 63 10.97 8.81 0.96
C ASP A 63 10.29 7.68 1.76
N TRP A 64 10.50 6.43 1.36
CA TRP A 64 9.98 5.23 2.01
C TRP A 64 10.97 4.67 3.03
N ARG A 65 11.34 5.49 4.03
CA ARG A 65 12.10 5.03 5.19
C ARG A 65 11.40 3.87 5.89
N ARG A 66 12.17 3.07 6.62
CA ARG A 66 11.67 1.85 7.30
C ARG A 66 10.44 2.13 8.16
N GLU A 67 10.44 3.28 8.85
CA GLU A 67 9.38 3.71 9.75
C GLU A 67 8.09 4.01 8.98
N VAL A 68 8.20 4.66 7.81
CA VAL A 68 7.05 4.95 6.93
C VAL A 68 6.47 3.66 6.36
N ARG A 69 7.33 2.70 5.96
CA ARG A 69 6.87 1.37 5.51
C ARG A 69 6.14 0.63 6.62
N ALA A 70 6.68 0.67 7.85
CA ALA A 70 6.05 0.06 9.02
C ALA A 70 4.69 0.70 9.32
N GLU A 71 4.57 2.03 9.18
CA GLU A 71 3.30 2.74 9.31
C GLU A 71 2.27 2.28 8.27
N VAL A 72 2.65 2.21 6.99
CA VAL A 72 1.73 1.73 5.94
C VAL A 72 1.25 0.31 6.22
N ILE A 73 2.18 -0.61 6.53
CA ILE A 73 1.86 -2.00 6.83
C ILE A 73 0.89 -2.09 8.02
N GLY A 74 1.16 -1.33 9.10
CA GLY A 74 0.31 -1.29 10.28
C GLY A 74 -1.11 -0.76 9.97
N ARG A 75 -1.20 0.34 9.19
CA ARG A 75 -2.48 0.92 8.76
C ARG A 75 -3.30 -0.03 7.88
N VAL A 76 -2.66 -0.72 6.94
CA VAL A 76 -3.31 -1.72 6.07
C VAL A 76 -3.87 -2.87 6.90
N LEU A 77 -3.07 -3.45 7.79
CA LEU A 77 -3.52 -4.55 8.65
C LEU A 77 -4.65 -4.13 9.59
N ALA A 78 -4.57 -2.92 10.16
CA ALA A 78 -5.64 -2.37 10.99
C ALA A 78 -6.94 -2.16 10.20
N ALA A 79 -6.85 -1.65 8.96
CA ALA A 79 -8.01 -1.46 8.08
C ALA A 79 -8.69 -2.80 7.73
N LEU A 80 -7.91 -3.86 7.52
CA LEU A 80 -8.46 -5.21 7.31
C LEU A 80 -9.13 -5.74 8.58
N ALA A 81 -8.49 -5.57 9.75
CA ALA A 81 -9.04 -6.03 11.01
C ALA A 81 -10.39 -5.35 11.30
N GLU A 82 -10.47 -4.03 11.14
CA GLU A 82 -11.70 -3.26 11.29
C GLU A 82 -12.79 -3.75 10.34
N ALA A 83 -12.46 -3.94 9.05
CA ALA A 83 -13.43 -4.40 8.05
C ALA A 83 -13.94 -5.82 8.33
N CYS A 84 -13.12 -6.68 8.93
CA CYS A 84 -13.47 -8.03 9.34
C CYS A 84 -14.10 -8.09 10.74
N GLY A 85 -14.24 -6.97 11.46
CA GLY A 85 -14.75 -6.94 12.83
C GLY A 85 -13.83 -7.60 13.85
N LEU A 86 -12.53 -7.68 13.57
CA LEU A 86 -11.51 -8.27 14.45
C LEU A 86 -10.83 -7.19 15.29
N PRO A 87 -10.52 -7.46 16.58
CA PRO A 87 -9.85 -6.49 17.46
C PRO A 87 -8.37 -6.30 17.10
N VAL A 88 -7.74 -7.31 16.49
CA VAL A 88 -6.36 -7.28 16.02
C VAL A 88 -6.26 -8.02 14.68
N PRO A 89 -5.28 -7.69 13.82
CA PRO A 89 -5.05 -8.40 12.57
C PRO A 89 -4.75 -9.89 12.81
N SER A 90 -5.20 -10.76 11.90
CA SER A 90 -4.88 -12.19 11.96
C SER A 90 -3.38 -12.41 11.72
N PRO A 91 -2.72 -13.35 12.44
CA PRO A 91 -1.33 -13.72 12.18
C PRO A 91 -1.11 -14.39 10.82
N ALA A 92 -2.18 -14.83 10.16
CA ALA A 92 -2.15 -15.41 8.81
C ALA A 92 -2.31 -14.35 7.70
N TRP A 93 -2.21 -13.06 8.04
CA TRP A 93 -2.26 -11.98 7.06
C TRP A 93 -0.86 -11.41 6.83
N TRP A 94 -0.50 -11.26 5.57
CA TRP A 94 0.82 -10.78 5.16
C TRP A 94 0.72 -9.55 4.29
N VAL A 95 1.64 -8.61 4.48
CA VAL A 95 1.79 -7.43 3.63
C VAL A 95 3.20 -7.41 3.08
N ASN A 96 3.31 -7.44 1.75
CA ASN A 96 4.54 -7.11 1.03
C ASN A 96 4.51 -5.63 0.68
N PHE A 97 5.60 -4.92 0.96
CA PHE A 97 5.77 -3.52 0.55
C PHE A 97 6.92 -3.43 -0.44
N ARG A 98 6.63 -3.04 -1.67
CA ARG A 98 7.58 -2.95 -2.77
C ARG A 98 7.62 -1.52 -3.31
N VAL A 99 8.82 -0.98 -3.38
CA VAL A 99 9.09 0.25 -4.11
C VAL A 99 9.42 -0.14 -5.55
N ILE A 100 8.68 0.41 -6.50
CA ILE A 100 8.98 0.24 -7.92
C ILE A 100 9.89 1.39 -8.37
N GLU A 101 10.84 1.06 -9.24
CA GLU A 101 11.81 2.02 -9.79
C GLU A 101 11.09 3.17 -10.49
N ASP A 102 11.62 4.40 -10.34
CA ASP A 102 11.10 5.57 -11.04
C ASP A 102 11.01 5.28 -12.55
N GLY A 103 9.88 5.66 -13.13
CA GLY A 103 9.58 5.38 -14.52
C GLY A 103 9.02 3.99 -14.85
N SER A 104 8.91 3.09 -13.86
CA SER A 104 8.25 1.77 -14.04
C SER A 104 6.71 1.85 -14.01
N TRP A 105 6.16 3.03 -13.76
CA TRP A 105 4.72 3.27 -13.74
C TRP A 105 4.32 4.36 -14.72
N GLY A 106 3.13 4.22 -15.29
CA GLY A 106 2.60 5.15 -16.27
C GLY A 106 1.08 5.19 -16.29
N SER A 107 0.55 6.33 -16.68
CA SER A 107 -0.88 6.56 -16.86
C SER A 107 -1.11 7.63 -17.93
N GLY A 108 -2.19 7.51 -18.69
CA GLY A 108 -2.49 8.46 -19.77
C GLY A 108 -1.46 8.47 -20.91
N GLY A 109 -0.77 7.36 -21.14
CA GLY A 109 0.22 7.22 -22.23
C GLY A 109 1.60 7.82 -21.92
N ARG A 110 1.85 8.24 -20.67
CA ARG A 110 3.15 8.72 -20.22
C ARG A 110 3.66 7.93 -19.03
N VAL A 111 4.98 7.87 -18.93
CA VAL A 111 5.67 7.51 -17.69
C VAL A 111 5.41 8.61 -16.65
N LEU A 112 5.26 8.22 -15.39
CA LEU A 112 5.05 9.15 -14.28
C LEU A 112 6.19 9.04 -13.28
N SER A 113 6.64 10.18 -12.77
CA SER A 113 7.53 10.27 -11.62
C SER A 113 6.80 10.84 -10.42
N ILE A 114 7.22 10.46 -9.21
CA ILE A 114 6.68 11.07 -7.98
C ILE A 114 6.98 12.57 -7.95
N LEU A 115 8.09 12.99 -8.60
CA LEU A 115 8.51 14.38 -8.67
C LEU A 115 7.49 15.25 -9.42
N ASP A 116 6.84 14.70 -10.46
CA ASP A 116 5.77 15.37 -11.19
C ASP A 116 4.53 15.64 -10.31
N LEU A 117 4.37 14.85 -9.25
CA LEU A 117 3.21 14.91 -8.37
C LEU A 117 3.40 15.87 -7.19
N LEU A 118 4.64 16.24 -6.84
CA LEU A 118 4.93 17.06 -5.67
C LEU A 118 4.31 18.47 -5.75
N ASP A 119 4.15 19.01 -6.96
CA ASP A 119 3.64 20.36 -7.18
C ASP A 119 2.11 20.41 -7.43
N THR A 120 1.42 19.26 -7.32
CA THR A 120 -0.04 19.17 -7.49
C THR A 120 -0.83 19.73 -6.30
N GLY A 121 -0.15 20.11 -5.21
CA GLY A 121 -0.75 20.68 -4.00
C GLY A 121 -1.34 19.64 -3.04
N VAL A 122 -1.22 18.35 -3.32
CA VAL A 122 -1.70 17.30 -2.42
C VAL A 122 -0.70 16.98 -1.32
N PHE A 123 0.60 17.09 -1.58
CA PHE A 123 1.67 16.82 -0.61
C PHE A 123 1.78 17.91 0.44
N THR A 124 2.06 17.52 1.69
CA THR A 124 2.54 18.50 2.67
C THR A 124 3.93 18.99 2.27
N GLU A 125 4.28 20.22 2.64
CA GLU A 125 5.61 20.77 2.31
C GLU A 125 6.76 19.90 2.87
N GLU A 126 6.59 19.41 4.10
CA GLU A 126 7.56 18.53 4.75
C GLU A 126 7.76 17.25 3.94
N ARG A 127 6.66 16.61 3.53
CA ARG A 127 6.72 15.37 2.77
C ARG A 127 7.35 15.57 1.40
N ALA A 128 6.95 16.63 0.68
CA ALA A 128 7.54 16.95 -0.62
C ALA A 128 9.06 17.23 -0.53
N LYS A 129 9.51 17.93 0.53
CA LYS A 129 10.94 18.14 0.78
C LYS A 129 11.68 16.82 1.05
N ALA A 130 11.10 15.94 1.85
CA ALA A 130 11.69 14.64 2.17
C ALA A 130 11.83 13.75 0.93
N VAL A 131 10.80 13.69 0.06
CA VAL A 131 10.85 12.96 -1.21
C VAL A 131 11.95 13.49 -2.12
N ARG A 132 12.03 14.81 -2.31
CA ARG A 132 13.11 15.42 -3.12
C ARG A 132 14.51 15.07 -2.58
N ALA A 133 14.68 15.11 -1.26
CA ALA A 133 15.96 14.78 -0.64
C ALA A 133 16.34 13.31 -0.88
N ALA A 134 15.38 12.38 -0.72
CA ALA A 134 15.60 10.94 -0.88
C ALA A 134 15.96 10.53 -2.31
N LEU A 135 15.44 11.23 -3.33
CA LEU A 135 15.68 10.90 -4.74
C LEU A 135 16.86 11.68 -5.36
N SER A 136 17.47 12.59 -4.61
CA SER A 136 18.65 13.36 -5.06
C SER A 136 19.98 12.73 -4.71
N SER A 137 19.97 11.58 -4.02
CA SER A 137 21.13 10.81 -3.56
C SER A 137 21.35 9.57 -4.41
#